data_AF-A0A7X3MMP4-F1
#
_entry.id   AF-A0A7X3MMP4-F1
#
_cell.length_a   1.000
_cell.length_b   1.000
_cell.length_c   1.000
_cell.angle_alpha   90.00
_cell.angle_beta   90.00
_cell.angle_gamma   90.00
#
_symmetry.space_group_name_H-M   'P 1'
#
loop_
_entity.id
_entity.type
_entity.pdbx_description
1 polymer ?
#
loop_
_entity_poly.entity_id
_entity_poly.type
_entity_poly.pdbx_seq_one_letter_code
_entity_poly.pdbx_strand_id
1 'polypeptide(L)'
;MSAAMAVTLVNVLIKNGVKIVLVPSKKTVLEGKPVGFVSWNPTNLPESAEVGHNCILTEYKGNGYGKRQMQEAVQRMIAQGAKKIVVWTNEICVPAQHTYESVGFQFVKKSEETFSEYAGQRIHYEIIVS
;
A
#
# COMPACT_ATOMS: atom_id res chain seq x y z
N MET A 1 -28.00 -7.72 -5.60
CA MET A 1 -27.33 -6.54 -6.18
C MET A 1 -25.85 -6.86 -6.34
N SER A 2 -25.42 -7.11 -7.57
CA SER A 2 -24.00 -7.37 -7.88
C SER A 2 -23.25 -6.04 -7.86
N ALA A 3 -22.40 -5.84 -6.85
CA ALA A 3 -21.35 -4.84 -6.96
C ALA A 3 -20.33 -5.39 -7.95
N ALA A 4 -20.26 -4.80 -9.14
CA ALA A 4 -19.16 -5.04 -10.06
C ALA A 4 -17.86 -4.70 -9.32
N MET A 5 -17.16 -5.72 -8.82
CA MET A 5 -15.79 -5.57 -8.38
C MET A 5 -14.99 -5.30 -9.64
N ALA A 6 -14.78 -4.03 -9.93
CA ALA A 6 -13.79 -3.61 -10.90
C ALA A 6 -12.45 -4.13 -10.39
N VAL A 7 -12.05 -5.30 -10.87
CA VAL A 7 -10.66 -5.69 -10.95
C VAL A 7 -10.05 -4.62 -11.84
N THR A 8 -9.48 -3.58 -11.24
CA THR A 8 -8.73 -2.58 -11.99
C THR A 8 -7.55 -3.32 -12.59
N LEU A 9 -7.69 -3.72 -13.86
CA LEU A 9 -6.61 -4.29 -14.65
C LEU A 9 -5.41 -3.35 -14.56
N VAL A 10 -4.25 -3.93 -14.29
CA VAL A 10 -2.97 -3.24 -14.43
C VAL A 10 -2.81 -2.97 -15.93
N ASN A 11 -3.16 -1.76 -16.34
CA ASN A 11 -3.03 -1.34 -17.72
C ASN A 11 -1.60 -0.86 -17.95
N VAL A 12 -0.97 -1.44 -18.97
CA VAL A 12 0.33 -1.01 -19.45
C VAL A 12 0.10 -0.08 -20.64
N LEU A 13 0.50 1.18 -20.51
CA LEU A 13 0.53 2.12 -21.62
C LEU A 13 1.98 2.27 -22.08
N ILE A 14 2.22 2.22 -23.39
CA ILE A 14 3.51 2.60 -23.94
C ILE A 14 3.35 4.01 -24.52
N LYS A 15 4.05 4.98 -23.93
CA LYS A 15 4.05 6.36 -24.41
C LYS A 15 5.49 6.81 -24.64
N ASN A 16 5.82 7.19 -25.87
CA ASN A 16 7.17 7.61 -26.26
C ASN A 16 8.27 6.60 -25.87
N GLY A 17 8.00 5.30 -25.99
CA GLY A 17 8.94 4.24 -25.59
C GLY A 17 9.00 3.96 -24.08
N VAL A 18 8.24 4.68 -23.25
CA VAL A 18 8.16 4.47 -21.79
C VAL A 18 6.99 3.55 -21.46
N LYS A 19 7.27 2.47 -20.73
CA LYS A 19 6.25 1.56 -20.18
C LYS A 19 5.66 2.18 -18.90
N ILE A 20 4.42 2.63 -18.97
CA ILE A 20 3.64 3.18 -17.86
C ILE A 20 2.75 2.08 -17.31
N VAL A 21 2.92 1.73 -16.05
CA VAL A 21 2.10 0.72 -15.36
C VAL A 21 1.09 1.45 -14.47
N LEU A 22 -0.20 1.32 -14.78
CA LEU A 22 -1.27 1.87 -13.96
C LEU A 22 -1.58 0.92 -12.81
N VAL A 23 -1.49 1.43 -11.58
CA VAL A 23 -1.78 0.68 -10.36
C VAL A 23 -3.00 1.24 -9.63
N PRO A 24 -3.78 0.39 -8.95
CA PRO A 24 -4.81 0.83 -8.02
C PRO A 24 -4.27 1.80 -6.95
N SER A 25 -5.09 2.77 -6.60
CA SER A 25 -4.83 3.67 -5.48
C SER A 25 -6.11 4.15 -4.82
N LYS A 26 -5.98 4.61 -3.58
CA LYS A 26 -7.03 5.24 -2.80
C LYS A 26 -6.53 6.57 -2.25
N LYS A 27 -7.27 7.64 -2.54
CA LYS A 27 -7.08 8.97 -1.96
C LYS A 27 -7.95 9.10 -0.70
N THR A 28 -7.37 9.66 0.36
CA THR A 28 -8.10 10.08 1.55
C THR A 28 -8.44 11.55 1.42
N VAL A 29 -9.73 11.88 1.54
CA VAL A 29 -10.26 13.23 1.37
C VAL A 29 -10.98 13.64 2.65
N LEU A 30 -10.63 14.81 3.19
CA LEU A 30 -11.28 15.42 4.35
C LEU A 30 -11.83 16.77 3.90
N GLU A 31 -13.14 16.97 4.02
CA GLU A 31 -13.82 18.23 3.62
C GLU A 31 -13.47 18.68 2.19
N GLY A 32 -13.42 17.73 1.26
CA GLY A 32 -13.06 18.00 -0.15
C GLY A 32 -11.56 18.17 -0.41
N LYS A 33 -10.70 18.19 0.61
CA LYS A 33 -9.25 18.33 0.47
C LYS A 33 -8.53 16.97 0.53
N PRO A 34 -7.61 16.67 -0.40
CA PRO A 34 -6.78 15.47 -0.32
C PRO A 34 -5.80 15.57 0.85
N VAL A 35 -5.86 14.63 1.79
CA VAL A 35 -5.00 14.60 2.98
C VAL A 35 -4.07 13.39 3.03
N GLY A 36 -4.25 12.44 2.11
CA GLY A 36 -3.42 11.26 2.03
C GLY A 36 -3.70 10.42 0.79
N PHE A 37 -2.83 9.46 0.53
CA PHE A 37 -3.08 8.43 -0.48
C PHE A 37 -2.34 7.15 -0.14
N VAL A 38 -2.81 6.04 -0.70
CA VAL A 38 -2.15 4.73 -0.70
C VAL A 38 -2.33 4.06 -2.05
N SER A 39 -1.30 3.38 -2.55
CA SER A 39 -1.33 2.58 -3.78
C SER A 39 -0.96 1.14 -3.49
N TRP A 40 -1.32 0.22 -4.38
CA TRP A 40 -0.88 -1.17 -4.28
C TRP A 40 -0.72 -1.80 -5.67
N ASN A 41 0.21 -2.73 -5.77
CA ASN A 41 0.47 -3.53 -6.96
C ASN A 41 -0.30 -4.87 -6.88
N PRO A 42 -1.28 -5.11 -7.76
CA PRO A 42 -2.05 -6.35 -7.80
C PRO A 42 -1.54 -7.37 -8.84
N THR A 43 -0.35 -7.16 -9.45
CA THR A 43 0.12 -8.02 -10.56
C THR A 43 0.33 -9.48 -10.17
N ASN A 44 0.49 -9.78 -8.89
CA ASN A 44 0.73 -11.13 -8.38
C ASN A 44 -0.52 -11.72 -7.69
N LEU A 45 -1.71 -11.20 -7.99
CA LEU A 45 -2.95 -11.80 -7.49
C LEU A 45 -3.23 -13.16 -8.17
N PRO A 46 -3.76 -14.15 -7.42
CA PRO A 46 -4.20 -14.06 -6.03
C PRO A 46 -3.08 -14.27 -5.00
N GLU A 47 -1.87 -14.66 -5.38
CA GLU A 47 -0.77 -15.02 -4.47
C GLU A 47 -0.40 -13.89 -3.52
N SER A 48 -0.27 -12.66 -4.03
CA SER A 48 -0.05 -11.48 -3.21
C SER A 48 -0.45 -10.15 -3.87
N ALA A 49 -0.78 -9.17 -3.05
CA ALA A 49 -0.74 -7.76 -3.40
C ALA A 49 0.35 -7.04 -2.58
N GLU A 50 1.04 -6.07 -3.19
CA GLU A 50 2.09 -5.29 -2.53
C GLU A 50 1.66 -3.85 -2.33
N VAL A 51 1.67 -3.35 -1.09
CA VAL A 51 1.44 -1.93 -0.81
C VAL A 51 2.61 -1.12 -1.36
N GLY A 52 2.30 -0.13 -2.18
CA GLY A 52 3.26 0.82 -2.74
C GLY A 52 3.36 2.08 -1.89
N HIS A 53 3.45 3.24 -2.55
CA HIS A 53 3.48 4.52 -1.86
C HIS A 53 2.26 4.74 -0.97
N ASN A 54 2.50 5.09 0.29
CA ASN A 54 1.49 5.52 1.24
C ASN A 54 1.94 6.82 1.93
N CYS A 55 1.03 7.78 2.07
CA CYS A 55 1.30 8.97 2.86
C CYS A 55 0.04 9.54 3.51
N ILE A 56 0.28 10.31 4.56
CA ILE A 56 -0.65 11.26 5.17
C ILE A 56 0.13 12.58 5.26
N LEU A 57 -0.48 13.68 4.83
CA LEU A 57 0.10 15.02 4.96
C LEU A 57 0.47 15.30 6.42
N THR A 58 1.62 15.94 6.63
CA THR A 58 2.24 16.07 7.96
C THR A 58 1.31 16.72 8.99
N GLU A 59 0.57 17.75 8.62
CA GLU A 59 -0.39 18.44 9.49
C GLU A 59 -1.59 17.58 9.94
N TYR A 60 -1.84 16.45 9.27
CA TYR A 60 -2.91 15.51 9.60
C TYR A 60 -2.42 14.22 10.30
N LYS A 61 -1.10 14.06 10.50
CA LYS A 61 -0.54 12.90 11.22
C LYS A 61 -1.01 12.87 12.67
N GLY A 62 -0.98 11.70 13.31
CA GLY A 62 -1.41 11.52 14.70
C GLY A 62 -2.93 11.43 14.92
N ASN A 63 -3.76 11.71 13.90
CA ASN A 63 -5.23 11.73 13.99
C ASN A 63 -5.93 10.44 13.50
N GLY A 64 -5.19 9.32 13.43
CA GLY A 64 -5.74 8.03 13.00
C GLY A 64 -6.09 7.89 11.52
N TYR A 65 -5.82 8.90 10.67
CA TYR A 65 -6.09 8.82 9.23
C TYR A 65 -5.26 7.74 8.53
N GLY A 66 -3.98 7.56 8.93
CA GLY A 66 -3.11 6.52 8.36
C GLY A 66 -3.69 5.11 8.56
N LYS A 67 -4.14 4.80 9.78
CA LYS A 67 -4.81 3.53 10.11
C LYS A 67 -6.05 3.32 9.24
N ARG A 68 -6.98 4.28 9.22
CA ARG A 68 -8.23 4.17 8.43
C ARG A 68 -7.96 3.99 6.93
N GLN A 69 -7.00 4.75 6.39
CA GLN A 69 -6.59 4.65 4.98
C GLN A 69 -6.01 3.26 4.67
N MET A 70 -5.15 2.73 5.53
CA MET A 70 -4.53 1.43 5.32
C MET A 70 -5.55 0.28 5.50
N GLN A 71 -6.46 0.38 6.46
CA GLN A 71 -7.56 -0.59 6.63
C GLN A 71 -8.40 -0.70 5.36
N GLU A 72 -8.77 0.43 4.77
CA GLU A 72 -9.53 0.47 3.51
C GLU A 72 -8.74 -0.16 2.34
N ALA A 73 -7.42 0.07 2.27
CA ALA A 73 -6.58 -0.54 1.25
C ALA A 73 -6.47 -2.06 1.43
N VAL A 74 -6.25 -2.54 2.65
CA VAL A 74 -6.23 -3.96 3.01
C VAL A 74 -7.54 -4.64 2.62
N GLN A 75 -8.68 -4.05 3.00
CA GLN A 75 -9.99 -4.58 2.65
C GLN A 75 -10.20 -4.68 1.14
N ARG A 76 -9.73 -3.69 0.37
CA ARG A 76 -9.81 -3.73 -1.10
C ARG A 76 -8.91 -4.80 -1.70
N MET A 77 -7.69 -4.97 -1.20
CA MET A 77 -6.79 -6.03 -1.66
C MET A 77 -7.35 -7.43 -1.36
N ILE A 78 -7.94 -7.64 -0.17
CA ILE A 78 -8.65 -8.88 0.18
C ILE A 78 -9.84 -9.11 -0.77
N ALA A 79 -10.65 -8.08 -1.00
CA ALA A 79 -11.78 -8.14 -1.91
C ALA A 79 -11.36 -8.45 -3.37
N GLN A 80 -10.15 -8.04 -3.77
CA GLN A 80 -9.55 -8.38 -5.07
C GLN A 80 -9.01 -9.82 -5.13
N GLY A 81 -9.04 -10.58 -4.02
CA GLY A 81 -8.63 -11.98 -3.97
C GLY A 81 -7.20 -12.21 -3.50
N ALA A 82 -6.55 -11.22 -2.87
CA ALA A 82 -5.21 -11.41 -2.30
C ALA A 82 -5.23 -12.46 -1.18
N LYS A 83 -4.38 -13.48 -1.29
CA LYS A 83 -4.07 -14.46 -0.23
C LYS A 83 -3.01 -13.95 0.74
N LYS A 84 -2.19 -13.01 0.27
CA LYS A 84 -1.17 -12.32 1.06
C LYS A 84 -1.11 -10.85 0.68
N ILE A 85 -0.88 -10.00 1.67
CA ILE A 85 -0.60 -8.58 1.44
C ILE A 85 0.76 -8.28 2.04
N VAL A 86 1.66 -7.68 1.26
CA VAL A 86 3.02 -7.37 1.70
C VAL A 86 3.30 -5.88 1.63
N VAL A 87 4.21 -5.41 2.49
CA VAL A 87 4.73 -4.05 2.43
C VAL A 87 6.17 -3.99 2.91
N TRP A 88 6.93 -3.10 2.31
CA TRP A 88 8.28 -2.78 2.71
C TRP A 88 8.38 -1.34 3.17
N THR A 89 9.05 -1.10 4.29
CA THR A 89 9.30 0.26 4.80
C THR A 89 10.74 0.39 5.28
N ASN A 90 11.31 1.59 5.21
CA ASN A 90 12.59 1.85 5.87
C ASN A 90 12.38 1.83 7.40
N GLU A 91 13.37 1.34 8.15
CA GLU A 91 13.33 1.28 9.62
C GLU A 91 13.26 2.66 10.29
N ILE A 92 13.69 3.73 9.62
CA ILE A 92 13.56 5.11 10.13
C ILE A 92 12.12 5.60 10.03
N CYS A 93 11.28 4.98 9.18
CA CYS A 93 9.88 5.36 8.99
C CYS A 93 8.97 4.75 10.07
N VAL A 94 9.28 5.02 11.35
CA VAL A 94 8.54 4.53 12.52
C VAL A 94 7.02 4.77 12.42
N PRO A 95 6.51 5.93 11.94
CA PRO A 95 5.06 6.12 11.77
C PRO A 95 4.41 5.15 10.77
N ALA A 96 5.15 4.72 9.73
CA ALA A 96 4.64 3.76 8.76
C ALA A 96 4.55 2.37 9.39
N GLN A 97 5.57 1.95 10.15
CA GLN A 97 5.59 0.69 10.90
C GLN A 97 4.36 0.56 11.81
N HIS A 98 4.11 1.56 12.65
CA HIS A 98 2.91 1.59 13.51
C HIS A 98 1.60 1.54 12.72
N THR A 99 1.56 2.17 11.54
CA THR A 99 0.37 2.11 10.68
C THR A 99 0.13 0.69 10.19
N TYR A 100 1.15 -0.02 9.72
CA TYR A 100 1.02 -1.40 9.25
C TYR A 100 0.61 -2.34 10.39
N GLU A 101 1.32 -2.29 11.51
CA GLU A 101 1.03 -3.12 12.69
C GLU A 101 -0.42 -2.89 13.19
N SER A 102 -0.89 -1.63 13.18
CA SER A 102 -2.24 -1.28 13.65
C SER A 102 -3.39 -1.88 12.82
N VAL A 103 -3.11 -2.42 11.64
CA VAL A 103 -4.10 -3.02 10.73
C VAL A 103 -3.88 -4.52 10.50
N GLY A 104 -2.98 -5.13 11.27
CA GLY A 104 -2.79 -6.59 11.30
C GLY A 104 -1.56 -7.09 10.55
N PHE A 105 -0.76 -6.22 9.93
CA PHE A 105 0.53 -6.64 9.37
C PHE A 105 1.45 -7.18 10.46
N GLN A 106 2.12 -8.28 10.16
CA GLN A 106 3.10 -8.93 11.02
C GLN A 106 4.51 -8.71 10.47
N PHE A 107 5.47 -8.45 11.35
CA PHE A 107 6.88 -8.39 10.98
C PHE A 107 7.35 -9.75 10.44
N VAL A 108 8.11 -9.73 9.35
CA VAL A 108 8.70 -10.93 8.75
C VAL A 108 10.22 -10.92 8.86
N LYS A 109 10.87 -9.88 8.31
CA LYS A 109 12.33 -9.79 8.24
C LYS A 109 12.80 -8.37 8.03
N LYS A 110 14.11 -8.19 8.26
CA LYS A 110 14.87 -7.01 7.84
C LYS A 110 15.76 -7.36 6.64
N SER A 111 15.95 -6.44 5.70
CA SER A 111 16.96 -6.56 4.63
C SER A 111 17.60 -5.21 4.33
N GLU A 112 18.85 -5.20 3.86
CA GLU A 112 19.53 -3.96 3.47
C GLU A 112 19.13 -3.58 2.05
N GLU A 113 18.84 -2.30 1.82
CA GLU A 113 18.69 -1.73 0.48
C GLU A 113 19.83 -0.77 0.19
N THR A 114 20.58 -1.04 -0.87
CA THR A 114 21.87 -0.39 -1.15
C THR A 114 21.80 0.72 -2.19
N PHE A 115 20.64 0.96 -2.83
CA PHE A 115 20.54 1.81 -4.04
C PHE A 115 19.40 2.85 -4.04
N SER A 116 18.81 3.22 -2.89
CA SER A 116 17.74 4.24 -2.84
C SER A 116 18.11 5.43 -1.94
N GLU A 117 17.41 6.57 -2.05
CA GLU A 117 17.55 7.70 -1.10
C GLU A 117 17.11 7.31 0.33
N TYR A 118 16.40 6.18 0.43
CA TYR A 118 16.08 5.47 1.65
C TYR A 118 16.99 4.24 1.84
N ALA A 119 18.23 4.31 1.34
CA ALA A 119 19.22 3.27 1.57
C ALA A 119 19.37 3.00 3.07
N GLY A 120 19.72 1.76 3.38
CA GLY A 120 19.76 1.24 4.74
C GLY A 120 18.74 0.14 4.96
N GLN A 121 18.39 -0.10 6.22
CA GLN A 121 17.62 -1.26 6.60
C GLN A 121 16.13 -1.06 6.27
N ARG A 122 15.58 -1.99 5.48
CA ARG A 122 14.15 -2.13 5.25
C ARG A 122 13.57 -3.23 6.11
N ILE A 123 12.30 -3.06 6.45
CA ILE A 123 11.48 -4.01 7.20
C ILE A 123 10.38 -4.50 6.27
N HIS A 124 10.24 -5.82 6.19
CA HIS A 124 9.17 -6.51 5.49
C HIS A 124 8.06 -6.88 6.47
N TYR A 125 6.84 -6.54 6.10
CA TYR A 125 5.63 -6.88 6.83
C TYR A 125 4.65 -7.62 5.92
N GLU A 126 3.85 -8.52 6.48
CA GLU A 126 2.80 -9.22 5.73
C GLU A 126 1.49 -9.43 6.50
N ILE A 127 0.40 -9.58 5.77
CA ILE A 127 -0.87 -10.16 6.23
C ILE A 127 -1.09 -11.44 5.43
N ILE A 128 -1.32 -12.56 6.10
CA ILE A 128 -1.83 -13.78 5.47
C ILE A 128 -3.35 -13.76 5.59
N VAL A 129 -4.04 -13.84 4.45
CA VAL A 129 -5.50 -13.79 4.36
C VAL A 129 -6.03 -15.22 4.46
N SER A 130 -6.71 -15.52 5.56
CA SER A 130 -7.33 -16.81 5.86
C SER A 130 -8.70 -16.96 5.23
#